data_AF-A0A7C6WN22-F1
#
_entry.id   AF-A0A7C6WN22-F1
#
_cell.length_a   1.000
_cell.length_b   1.000
_cell.length_c   1.000
_cell.angle_alpha   90.00
_cell.angle_beta   90.00
_cell.angle_gamma   90.00
#
_symmetry.space_group_name_H-M   'P 1'
#
loop_
_entity.id
_entity.type
_entity.pdbx_description
1 polymer ?
#
loop_
_entity_poly.entity_id
_entity_poly.type
_entity_poly.pdbx_seq_one_letter_code
_entity_poly.pdbx_strand_id
1 'polypeptide(L)'
;MAGEKRFGTALFGFKQSDVNSYIEKILREFDDKLKEKENEIVELKNQCRELRIKYEDIARKTEHFNEDRAKIADVLIKAQEKAELILQDAKKQADEERKRLSQMTEQEKEKLVDMKEEIKSLKKEISNTLKKYESDLDKVVEFAEKKADENKFQGLKKVDDKEDDLSEEIIEEIMEEYAAKTEASTENEE
;
A
#
# COMPACT_ATOMS: atom_id res chain seq x y z
N MET A 1 -43.67 21.59 -83.60
CA MET A 1 -44.07 22.17 -84.91
C MET A 1 -45.22 21.36 -85.49
N ALA A 2 -46.44 21.86 -85.33
CA ALA A 2 -47.65 21.29 -85.90
C ALA A 2 -48.08 22.20 -87.06
N GLY A 3 -48.01 21.71 -88.30
CA GLY A 3 -48.42 22.49 -89.49
C GLY A 3 -47.78 22.10 -90.82
N GLU A 4 -46.65 21.38 -90.84
CA GLU A 4 -46.07 20.90 -92.10
C GLU A 4 -46.78 19.63 -92.58
N LYS A 5 -47.12 19.57 -93.88
CA LYS A 5 -47.72 18.39 -94.53
C LYS A 5 -46.77 17.20 -94.38
N ARG A 6 -47.04 16.32 -93.42
CA ARG A 6 -46.23 15.12 -93.10
C ARG A 6 -46.29 14.03 -94.17
N PHE A 7 -47.26 14.12 -95.07
CA PHE A 7 -47.57 13.11 -96.07
C PHE A 7 -47.85 13.76 -97.43
N GLY A 8 -47.36 13.19 -98.52
CA GLY A 8 -47.77 13.54 -99.87
C GLY A 8 -49.27 13.27 -100.10
N THR A 9 -49.89 13.99 -101.03
CA THR A 9 -51.31 13.82 -101.37
C THR A 9 -51.44 13.00 -102.65
N ALA A 10 -52.26 11.94 -102.62
CA ALA A 10 -52.64 11.17 -103.80
C ALA A 10 -54.01 11.63 -104.33
N LEU A 11 -54.43 11.16 -105.51
CA LEU A 11 -55.76 11.46 -106.10
C LEU A 11 -56.94 11.16 -105.15
N PHE A 12 -56.70 10.32 -104.13
CA PHE A 12 -57.61 10.13 -103.00
C PHE A 12 -56.79 9.98 -101.70
N GLY A 13 -56.74 11.03 -100.87
CA GLY A 13 -56.12 10.99 -99.54
C GLY A 13 -54.60 11.13 -99.49
N PHE A 14 -53.99 10.60 -98.42
CA PHE A 14 -52.55 10.63 -98.19
C PHE A 14 -51.82 9.49 -98.90
N LYS A 15 -50.60 9.74 -99.34
CA LYS A 15 -49.74 8.76 -99.99
C LYS A 15 -49.37 7.65 -99.01
N GLN A 16 -49.82 6.43 -99.29
CA GLN A 16 -49.65 5.27 -98.42
C GLN A 16 -48.19 5.00 -98.02
N SER A 17 -47.22 5.23 -98.91
CA SER A 17 -45.79 5.07 -98.59
C SER A 17 -45.33 5.99 -97.47
N ASP A 18 -45.82 7.23 -97.46
CA ASP A 18 -45.38 8.26 -96.52
C ASP A 18 -46.03 8.01 -95.15
N VAL A 19 -47.28 7.53 -95.15
CA VAL A 19 -47.99 7.09 -93.94
C VAL A 19 -47.31 5.87 -93.33
N ASN A 20 -46.99 4.85 -94.13
CA ASN A 20 -46.31 3.65 -93.66
C ASN A 20 -44.92 3.97 -93.09
N SER A 21 -44.14 4.82 -93.77
CA SER A 21 -42.82 5.24 -93.29
C SER A 21 -42.88 6.02 -91.97
N TYR A 22 -43.91 6.85 -91.79
CA TYR A 22 -44.13 7.57 -90.54
C TYR A 22 -44.56 6.64 -89.40
N ILE A 23 -45.46 5.68 -89.67
CA ILE A 23 -45.87 4.67 -88.69
C ILE A 23 -44.65 3.85 -88.26
N GLU A 24 -43.83 3.38 -89.22
CA GLU A 24 -42.62 2.63 -88.94
C GLU A 24 -41.60 3.44 -88.13
N LYS A 25 -41.41 4.73 -88.48
CA LYS A 25 -40.55 5.64 -87.71
C LYS A 25 -41.05 5.80 -86.27
N ILE A 26 -42.35 5.98 -86.07
CA ILE A 26 -42.95 6.11 -84.73
C ILE A 26 -42.78 4.83 -83.93
N LEU A 27 -43.06 3.67 -84.52
CA LEU A 27 -42.90 2.38 -83.86
C LEU A 27 -41.45 2.17 -83.41
N ARG A 28 -40.49 2.51 -84.28
CA ARG A 28 -39.07 2.46 -83.94
C ARG A 28 -38.69 3.43 -82.81
N GLU A 29 -39.18 4.67 -82.84
CA GLU A 29 -38.96 5.64 -81.76
C GLU A 29 -39.56 5.17 -80.43
N PHE A 30 -40.71 4.49 -80.44
CA PHE A 30 -41.30 3.89 -79.24
C PHE A 30 -40.50 2.70 -78.74
N ASP A 31 -40.07 1.79 -79.63
CA ASP A 31 -39.24 0.65 -79.26
C ASP A 31 -37.89 1.09 -78.67
N ASP A 32 -37.26 2.12 -79.26
CA ASP A 32 -36.01 2.67 -78.76
C ASP A 32 -36.19 3.30 -77.36
N LYS A 33 -37.28 4.05 -77.14
CA LYS A 33 -37.61 4.61 -75.81
C LYS A 33 -37.95 3.54 -74.78
N LEU A 34 -38.64 2.47 -75.18
CA LEU A 34 -38.95 1.35 -74.30
C LEU A 34 -37.65 0.68 -73.85
N LYS A 35 -36.72 0.41 -74.77
CA LYS A 35 -35.40 -0.15 -74.44
C LYS A 35 -34.59 0.77 -73.55
N GLU A 36 -34.58 2.07 -73.82
CA GLU A 36 -33.90 3.06 -72.96
C GLU A 36 -34.44 3.01 -71.53
N LYS A 37 -35.77 2.98 -71.36
CA LYS A 37 -36.40 2.89 -70.05
C LYS A 37 -36.16 1.54 -69.37
N GLU A 38 -36.14 0.44 -70.12
CA GLU A 38 -35.77 -0.86 -69.58
C GLU A 38 -34.33 -0.88 -69.05
N ASN A 39 -33.39 -0.29 -69.78
CA ASN A 39 -32.00 -0.16 -69.34
C ASN A 39 -31.89 0.70 -68.07
N GLU A 40 -32.58 1.85 -68.03
CA GLU A 40 -32.63 2.72 -66.85
C GLU A 40 -33.20 1.97 -65.63
N ILE A 41 -34.25 1.17 -65.81
CA ILE A 41 -34.82 0.33 -64.74
C ILE A 41 -33.79 -0.68 -64.23
N VAL A 42 -33.01 -1.31 -65.12
CA VAL A 42 -31.97 -2.27 -64.73
C VAL A 42 -30.86 -1.57 -63.93
N GLU A 43 -30.40 -0.41 -64.40
CA GLU A 43 -29.38 0.39 -63.70
C GLU A 43 -29.84 0.81 -62.31
N LEU A 44 -31.06 1.37 -62.20
CA LEU A 44 -31.63 1.77 -60.92
C LEU A 44 -31.81 0.59 -59.97
N LYS A 45 -32.22 -0.58 -60.46
CA LYS A 45 -32.31 -1.81 -59.64
C LYS A 45 -30.94 -2.22 -59.11
N ASN A 46 -29.90 -2.13 -59.93
CA ASN A 46 -28.54 -2.46 -59.50
C ASN A 46 -28.04 -1.47 -58.44
N GLN A 47 -28.24 -0.17 -58.64
CA GLN A 47 -27.89 0.86 -57.65
C GLN A 47 -28.63 0.67 -56.33
N CYS A 48 -29.94 0.40 -56.37
CA CYS A 48 -30.73 0.11 -55.17
C CYS A 48 -30.20 -1.12 -54.42
N ARG A 49 -29.81 -2.17 -55.15
CA ARG A 49 -29.21 -3.37 -54.55
C ARG A 49 -27.87 -3.06 -53.89
N GLU A 50 -26.99 -2.31 -54.55
CA GLU A 50 -25.69 -1.92 -53.99
C GLU A 50 -25.83 -1.04 -52.75
N LEU A 51 -26.72 -0.05 -52.80
CA LEU A 51 -26.99 0.83 -51.66
C LEU A 51 -27.53 0.05 -50.48
N ARG A 52 -28.41 -0.92 -50.72
CA ARG A 52 -28.92 -1.80 -49.66
C ARG A 52 -27.79 -2.61 -49.01
N ILE A 53 -26.90 -3.22 -49.80
CA ILE A 53 -25.76 -3.98 -49.27
C ILE A 53 -24.85 -3.06 -48.42
N LYS A 54 -24.54 -1.86 -48.92
CA LYS A 54 -23.73 -0.87 -48.18
C LYS A 54 -24.40 -0.46 -46.87
N TYR A 55 -25.71 -0.23 -46.90
CA TYR A 55 -26.49 0.10 -45.71
C TYR A 55 -26.44 -1.02 -44.67
N GLU A 56 -26.69 -2.27 -45.07
CA GLU A 56 -26.65 -3.44 -44.20
C GLU A 56 -25.23 -3.67 -43.63
N ASP A 57 -24.18 -3.40 -44.39
CA ASP A 57 -22.79 -3.47 -43.90
C ASP A 57 -22.48 -2.39 -42.86
N ILE A 58 -22.87 -1.14 -43.13
CA ILE A 58 -22.67 -0.03 -42.19
C ILE A 58 -23.47 -0.27 -40.91
N ALA A 59 -24.74 -0.71 -41.01
CA ALA A 59 -25.57 -1.00 -39.85
C ALA A 59 -24.94 -2.05 -38.93
N ARG A 60 -24.44 -3.16 -39.51
CA ARG A 60 -23.74 -4.21 -38.75
C ARG A 60 -22.46 -3.70 -38.08
N LYS A 61 -21.67 -2.89 -38.80
CA LYS A 61 -20.45 -2.29 -38.23
C LYS A 61 -20.78 -1.35 -37.07
N THR A 62 -21.81 -0.52 -37.21
CA THR A 62 -22.26 0.38 -36.15
C THR A 62 -22.73 -0.38 -34.91
N GLU A 63 -23.47 -1.48 -35.08
CA GLU A 63 -23.87 -2.34 -33.97
C GLU A 63 -22.65 -2.92 -33.24
N HIS A 64 -21.69 -3.48 -33.97
CA HIS A 64 -20.44 -4.00 -33.40
C HIS A 64 -19.65 -2.91 -32.64
N PHE A 65 -19.53 -1.71 -33.21
CA PHE A 65 -18.86 -0.59 -32.53
C PHE A 65 -19.58 -0.17 -31.25
N ASN A 66 -20.91 -0.20 -31.23
CA ASN A 66 -21.68 0.13 -30.04
C ASN A 66 -21.50 -0.92 -28.95
N GLU A 67 -21.49 -2.21 -29.30
CA GLU A 67 -21.20 -3.30 -28.37
C GLU A 67 -19.79 -3.18 -27.77
N ASP A 68 -18.78 -2.95 -28.60
CA ASP A 68 -17.41 -2.80 -28.14
C ASP A 68 -17.26 -1.59 -27.22
N ARG A 69 -17.90 -0.46 -27.57
CA ARG A 69 -17.92 0.72 -26.71
C ARG A 69 -18.55 0.42 -25.36
N ALA A 70 -19.64 -0.35 -25.31
CA ALA A 70 -20.27 -0.75 -24.07
C ALA A 70 -19.37 -1.65 -23.20
N LYS A 71 -18.69 -2.63 -23.83
CA LYS A 71 -17.73 -3.51 -23.15
C LYS A 71 -16.53 -2.72 -22.60
N ILE A 72 -15.98 -1.80 -23.40
CA ILE A 72 -14.87 -0.94 -22.97
C ILE A 72 -15.30 -0.06 -21.79
N ALA A 73 -16.49 0.52 -21.83
CA ALA A 73 -17.02 1.33 -20.73
C ALA A 73 -17.14 0.51 -19.43
N ASP A 74 -17.69 -0.72 -19.50
CA ASP A 74 -17.79 -1.62 -18.34
C ASP A 74 -16.42 -1.97 -17.76
N VAL A 75 -15.43 -2.26 -18.61
CA VAL A 75 -14.04 -2.52 -18.18
C VAL A 75 -13.42 -1.30 -17.51
N LEU A 76 -13.62 -0.10 -18.07
CA LEU A 76 -13.09 1.14 -17.50
C LEU A 76 -13.70 1.45 -16.13
N ILE A 77 -15.02 1.26 -15.97
CA ILE A 77 -15.71 1.44 -14.69
C ILE A 77 -15.15 0.47 -13.65
N LYS A 78 -15.06 -0.83 -13.98
CA LYS A 78 -14.50 -1.84 -13.07
C LYS A 78 -13.03 -1.57 -12.72
N ALA A 79 -12.25 -1.09 -13.66
CA ALA A 79 -10.85 -0.72 -13.43
C ALA A 79 -10.75 0.47 -12.47
N GLN A 80 -11.61 1.49 -12.64
CA GLN A 80 -11.67 2.63 -11.75
C GLN A 80 -12.09 2.22 -10.33
N GLU A 81 -13.19 1.48 -10.19
CA GLU A 81 -13.66 0.99 -8.88
C GLU A 81 -12.57 0.18 -8.16
N LYS A 82 -11.88 -0.72 -8.88
CA LYS A 82 -10.78 -1.51 -8.30
C LYS A 82 -9.58 -0.63 -7.91
N ALA A 83 -9.25 0.38 -8.71
CA ALA A 83 -8.18 1.31 -8.38
C ALA A 83 -8.51 2.14 -7.13
N GLU A 84 -9.75 2.61 -7.00
CA GLU A 84 -10.23 3.33 -5.82
C GLU A 84 -10.17 2.45 -4.56
N LEU A 85 -10.60 1.19 -4.66
CA LEU A 85 -10.47 0.21 -3.56
C LEU A 85 -9.01 0.00 -3.15
N ILE A 86 -8.10 -0.20 -4.11
CA ILE A 86 -6.66 -0.36 -3.81
C ILE A 86 -6.11 0.88 -3.10
N LEU A 87 -6.47 2.08 -3.56
CA LEU A 87 -6.04 3.33 -2.93
C LEU A 87 -6.60 3.48 -1.51
N GLN A 88 -7.84 3.10 -1.29
CA GLN A 88 -8.47 3.14 0.02
C GLN A 88 -7.82 2.15 0.99
N ASP A 89 -7.58 0.92 0.54
CA ASP A 89 -6.91 -0.11 1.34
C ASP A 89 -5.48 0.28 1.67
N ALA A 90 -4.72 0.81 0.70
CA ALA A 90 -3.36 1.28 0.92
C ALA A 90 -3.31 2.43 1.94
N LYS A 91 -4.25 3.38 1.88
CA LYS A 91 -4.37 4.45 2.87
C LYS A 91 -4.68 3.90 4.26
N LYS A 92 -5.63 2.97 4.35
CA LYS A 92 -6.01 2.33 5.62
C LYS A 92 -4.83 1.59 6.25
N GLN A 93 -4.13 0.76 5.46
CA GLN A 93 -2.94 0.03 5.93
C GLN A 93 -1.82 0.98 6.37
N ALA A 94 -1.58 2.05 5.62
CA ALA A 94 -0.59 3.06 5.99
C ALA A 94 -0.95 3.77 7.31
N ASP A 95 -2.23 4.09 7.51
CA ASP A 95 -2.70 4.69 8.76
C ASP A 95 -2.61 3.74 9.96
N GLU A 96 -2.95 2.47 9.76
CA GLU A 96 -2.82 1.42 10.77
C GLU A 96 -1.36 1.20 11.17
N GLU A 97 -0.44 1.08 10.20
CA GLU A 97 0.98 0.89 10.48
C GLU A 97 1.58 2.14 11.13
N ARG A 98 1.19 3.34 10.70
CA ARG A 98 1.61 4.59 11.35
C ARG A 98 1.19 4.63 12.82
N LYS A 99 -0.05 4.24 13.14
CA LYS A 99 -0.53 4.16 14.53
C LYS A 99 0.26 3.14 15.32
N ARG A 100 0.49 1.95 14.76
CA ARG A 100 1.27 0.88 15.39
C ARG A 100 2.71 1.34 15.71
N LEU A 101 3.39 1.94 14.74
CA LEU A 101 4.75 2.48 14.92
C LEU A 101 4.79 3.61 15.95
N SER A 102 3.77 4.49 15.96
CA SER A 102 3.67 5.55 16.96
C SER A 102 3.51 5.00 18.38
N GLN A 103 2.69 3.97 18.56
CA GLN A 103 2.50 3.32 19.85
C GLN A 103 3.78 2.63 20.33
N MET A 104 4.46 1.88 19.45
CA MET A 104 5.76 1.27 19.78
C MET A 104 6.79 2.32 20.15
N THR A 105 6.86 3.42 19.39
CA THR A 105 7.81 4.51 19.67
C THR A 105 7.57 5.12 21.05
N GLU A 106 6.30 5.30 21.43
CA GLU A 106 5.98 5.88 22.73
C GLU A 106 6.32 4.92 23.89
N GLN A 107 6.05 3.62 23.74
CA GLN A 107 6.44 2.60 24.71
C GLN A 107 7.96 2.52 24.89
N GLU A 108 8.72 2.58 23.79
CA GLU A 108 10.19 2.58 23.87
C GLU A 108 10.75 3.86 24.49
N LYS A 109 10.09 5.01 24.30
CA LYS A 109 10.46 6.25 25.01
C LYS A 109 10.22 6.14 26.51
N GLU A 110 9.09 5.58 26.93
CA GLU A 110 8.76 5.36 28.34
C GLU A 110 9.84 4.49 29.01
N LYS A 111 10.15 3.32 28.42
CA LYS A 111 11.25 2.46 28.89
C LYS A 111 12.60 3.19 28.98
N LEU A 112 12.89 4.07 28.03
CA LEU A 112 14.13 4.84 28.02
C LEU A 112 14.19 5.83 29.19
N VAL A 113 13.07 6.45 29.53
CA VAL A 113 12.96 7.31 30.72
C VAL A 113 13.18 6.49 31.99
N ASP A 114 12.52 5.35 32.12
CA ASP A 114 12.66 4.47 33.30
C ASP A 114 14.11 4.01 33.49
N MET A 115 14.75 3.48 32.45
CA MET A 115 16.16 3.08 32.50
C MET A 115 17.08 4.23 32.88
N LYS A 116 16.78 5.46 32.43
CA LYS A 116 17.57 6.65 32.77
C LYS A 116 17.42 7.01 34.24
N GLU A 117 16.23 6.85 34.81
CA GLU A 117 15.99 7.05 36.24
C GLU A 117 16.70 6.00 37.08
N GLU A 118 16.64 4.73 36.69
CA GLU A 118 17.36 3.63 37.33
C GLU A 118 18.88 3.89 37.35
N ILE A 119 19.48 4.25 36.21
CA ILE A 119 20.91 4.60 36.13
C ILE A 119 21.25 5.74 37.08
N LYS A 120 20.37 6.73 37.22
CA LYS A 120 20.57 7.86 38.13
C LYS A 120 20.51 7.42 39.60
N SER A 121 19.59 6.51 39.94
CA SER A 121 19.51 5.92 41.29
C SER A 121 20.77 5.11 41.59
N LEU A 122 21.15 4.21 40.68
CA LEU A 122 22.33 3.36 40.83
C LEU A 122 23.61 4.18 41.03
N LYS A 123 23.77 5.27 40.25
CA LYS A 123 24.90 6.19 40.41
C LYS A 123 24.93 6.85 41.80
N LYS A 124 23.76 7.23 42.33
CA LYS A 124 23.62 7.83 43.66
C LYS A 124 23.95 6.80 44.75
N GLU A 125 23.47 5.58 44.62
CA GLU A 125 23.77 4.47 45.52
C GLU A 125 25.27 4.17 45.55
N ILE A 126 25.90 4.00 44.39
CA ILE A 126 27.35 3.79 44.29
C ILE A 126 28.12 4.94 44.96
N SER A 127 27.73 6.19 44.70
CA SER A 127 28.38 7.36 45.31
C SER A 127 28.24 7.38 46.84
N ASN A 128 27.08 6.99 47.36
CA ASN A 128 26.84 6.91 48.80
C ASN A 128 27.64 5.77 49.44
N THR A 129 27.71 4.61 48.79
CA THR A 129 28.48 3.45 49.25
C THR A 129 29.97 3.77 49.27
N LEU A 130 30.51 4.41 48.24
CA LEU A 130 31.91 4.86 48.22
C LEU A 130 32.20 5.84 49.37
N LYS A 131 31.33 6.81 49.62
CA LYS A 131 31.47 7.72 50.77
C LYS A 131 31.43 7.02 52.12
N LYS A 132 30.61 5.98 52.27
CA LYS A 132 30.61 5.16 53.49
C LYS A 132 31.94 4.45 53.68
N TYR A 133 32.44 3.78 52.64
CA TYR A 133 33.74 3.12 52.68
C TYR A 133 34.88 4.10 52.97
N GLU A 134 34.87 5.29 52.38
CA GLU A 134 35.84 6.36 52.67
C GLU A 134 35.78 6.77 54.14
N SER A 135 34.58 7.04 54.68
CA SER A 135 34.41 7.36 56.10
C SER A 135 34.82 6.22 57.04
N ASP A 136 34.58 4.97 56.67
CA ASP A 136 34.96 3.82 57.48
C ASP A 136 36.47 3.59 57.44
N LEU A 137 37.13 3.81 56.30
CA LEU A 137 38.59 3.82 56.19
C LEU A 137 39.20 4.94 57.05
N ASP A 138 38.64 6.15 57.02
CA ASP A 138 39.10 7.26 57.85
C ASP A 138 39.04 6.92 59.34
N LYS A 139 37.95 6.26 59.79
CA LYS A 139 37.83 5.79 61.19
C LYS A 139 38.88 4.74 61.53
N VAL A 140 39.18 3.81 60.61
CA VAL A 140 40.22 2.79 60.82
C VAL A 140 41.60 3.44 60.90
N VAL A 141 41.88 4.45 60.07
CA VAL A 141 43.12 5.24 60.15
C VAL A 141 43.21 5.98 61.47
N GLU A 142 42.17 6.70 61.91
CA GLU A 142 42.15 7.36 63.22
C GLU A 142 42.35 6.37 64.37
N PHE A 143 41.75 5.18 64.29
CA PHE A 143 41.91 4.13 65.29
C PHE A 143 43.35 3.57 65.30
N ALA A 144 43.95 3.37 64.12
CA ALA A 144 45.34 2.93 64.00
C ALA A 144 46.32 3.97 64.54
N GLU A 145 46.06 5.27 64.29
CA GLU A 145 46.84 6.37 64.84
C GLU A 145 46.72 6.45 66.37
N LYS A 146 45.51 6.31 66.91
CA LYS A 146 45.30 6.23 68.37
C LYS A 146 46.02 5.04 69.01
N LYS A 147 45.96 3.85 68.40
CA LYS A 147 46.73 2.69 68.87
C LYS A 147 48.25 2.89 68.77
N ALA A 148 48.73 3.60 67.75
CA ALA A 148 50.16 3.91 67.60
C ALA A 148 50.64 4.89 68.69
N ASP A 149 49.79 5.84 69.10
CA ASP A 149 50.08 6.74 70.22
C ASP A 149 49.92 6.07 71.60
N GLU A 150 48.99 5.11 71.76
CA GLU A 150 48.92 4.25 72.96
C GLU A 150 50.14 3.34 73.10
N ASN A 151 50.68 2.82 71.98
CA ASN A 151 51.91 2.02 71.98
C ASN A 151 53.19 2.83 72.31
N LYS A 152 53.18 4.16 72.18
CA LYS A 152 54.27 5.00 72.71
C LYS A 152 54.25 5.11 74.24
N PHE A 153 53.11 4.83 74.89
CA PHE A 153 53.00 4.88 76.35
C PHE A 153 53.33 3.53 77.04
N GLN A 154 53.35 2.42 76.32
CA GLN A 154 53.73 1.10 76.86
C GLN A 154 55.23 0.76 76.73
N GLY A 155 56.09 1.75 76.49
CA GLY A 155 57.55 1.59 76.56
C GLY A 155 58.11 1.35 77.98
N LEU A 156 57.27 1.35 79.03
CA LEU A 156 57.69 1.22 80.43
C LEU A 156 56.68 0.39 81.24
N LYS A 157 56.67 -0.93 81.03
CA LYS A 157 56.63 -1.97 82.09
C LYS A 157 56.50 -3.36 81.45
N LYS A 158 57.59 -4.14 81.57
CA LYS A 158 57.53 -5.61 81.56
C LYS A 158 56.90 -6.10 82.87
N VAL A 159 56.51 -7.39 82.86
CA VAL A 159 56.06 -8.27 83.97
C VAL A 159 54.53 -8.26 84.07
N ASP A 160 53.76 -9.34 83.89
CA ASP A 160 53.98 -10.79 84.01
C ASP A 160 53.02 -11.55 83.07
N ASP A 161 53.39 -12.79 82.73
CA ASP A 161 52.58 -13.80 82.07
C ASP A 161 51.28 -14.10 82.85
N LYS A 162 50.13 -13.80 82.25
CA LYS A 162 48.87 -14.53 82.47
C LYS A 162 48.17 -14.68 81.13
N GLU A 163 48.01 -15.94 80.71
CA GLU A 163 47.08 -16.32 79.65
C GLU A 163 45.71 -15.76 80.01
N ASP A 164 45.20 -14.85 79.17
CA ASP A 164 43.87 -14.26 79.27
C ASP A 164 42.84 -15.28 78.73
N ASP A 165 42.14 -15.95 79.65
CA ASP A 165 40.92 -16.76 79.43
C ASP A 165 39.88 -16.06 78.53
N LEU A 166 39.91 -14.72 78.44
CA LEU A 166 39.00 -13.90 77.63
C LEU A 166 39.17 -14.11 76.13
N SER A 167 40.35 -14.58 75.69
CA SER A 167 40.60 -14.79 74.26
C SER A 167 39.95 -16.08 73.74
N GLU A 168 39.78 -17.09 74.59
CA GLU A 168 39.00 -18.30 74.26
C GLU A 168 37.50 -18.00 74.26
N GLU A 169 37.00 -17.21 75.23
CA GLU A 169 35.58 -16.85 75.34
C GLU A 169 35.08 -16.01 74.14
N ILE A 170 35.90 -15.07 73.66
CA ILE A 170 35.59 -14.27 72.47
C ILE A 170 35.64 -15.12 71.19
N ILE A 171 36.56 -16.08 71.11
CA ILE A 171 36.65 -16.98 69.95
C ILE A 171 35.45 -17.93 69.92
N GLU A 172 34.97 -18.40 71.08
CA GLU A 172 33.79 -19.26 71.18
C GLU A 172 32.51 -18.50 70.79
N GLU A 173 32.34 -17.24 71.22
CA GLU A 173 31.21 -16.39 70.85
C GLU A 173 31.17 -16.09 69.33
N ILE A 174 32.33 -15.84 68.71
CA ILE A 174 32.42 -15.60 67.26
C ILE A 174 32.11 -16.88 66.46
N MET A 175 32.50 -18.05 66.97
CA MET A 175 32.23 -19.34 66.33
C MET A 175 30.75 -19.72 66.41
N GLU A 176 30.07 -19.45 67.52
CA GLU A 176 28.62 -19.65 67.65
C GLU A 176 27.82 -18.73 66.73
N GLU A 177 28.20 -17.45 66.61
CA GLU A 177 27.48 -16.51 65.73
C GLU A 177 27.64 -16.88 64.24
N TYR A 178 28.81 -17.42 63.84
CA TYR A 178 29.04 -17.89 62.48
C TYR A 178 28.23 -19.16 62.13
N ALA A 179 28.12 -20.11 63.08
CA ALA A 179 27.34 -21.33 62.88
C ALA A 179 25.83 -21.02 62.71
N ALA A 180 25.29 -20.11 63.53
CA ALA A 180 23.89 -19.68 63.43
C ALA A 180 23.57 -18.96 62.10
N LYS A 181 24.52 -18.19 61.56
CA LYS A 181 24.36 -17.54 60.24
C LYS A 181 24.40 -18.52 59.07
N THR A 182 25.17 -19.60 59.17
CA THR A 182 25.20 -20.63 58.13
C THR A 182 23.92 -21.45 58.06
N GLU A 183 23.26 -21.73 59.19
CA GLU A 183 21.99 -22.47 59.22
C GLU A 183 20.81 -21.62 58.71
N ALA A 184 20.77 -20.33 59.05
CA ALA A 184 19.74 -19.40 58.54
C ALA A 184 19.85 -19.10 57.04
N SER A 185 21.01 -19.37 56.43
CA SER A 185 21.24 -19.18 54.99
C SER A 185 20.81 -20.39 54.14
N THR A 186 20.66 -21.57 54.76
CA THR A 186 20.25 -22.82 54.08
C THR A 186 18.75 -23.09 54.11
N GLU A 187 17.97 -22.41 54.97
CA GLU A 187 16.51 -22.59 55.04
C GLU A 187 15.69 -21.65 54.13
N ASN A 188 16.34 -20.75 53.38
CA ASN A 188 15.66 -19.79 52.48
C ASN A 188 15.83 -20.11 50.97
N GLU A 189 16.31 -21.30 50.60
CA GLU A 189 16.45 -21.74 49.19
C GLU A 189 15.69 -23.04 48.85
N GLU A 190 14.57 -23.36 49.53
CA GLU A 190 13.56 -24.30 49.01
C GLU A 190 12.24 -23.63 48.61
#